data_AF-Q2JI96-F1
#
_entry.id   AF-Q2JI96-F1
#
_cell.length_a   1.000
_cell.length_b   1.000
_cell.length_c   1.000
_cell.angle_alpha   90.00
_cell.angle_beta   90.00
_cell.angle_gamma   90.00
#
_symmetry.space_group_name_H-M   'P 1'
#
loop_
_entity.id
_entity.type
_entity.pdbx_description
1 polymer ?
#
loop_
_entity_poly.entity_id
_entity_poly.type
_entity_poly.pdbx_seq_one_letter_code
_entity_poly.pdbx_strand_id
1 'polypeptide(L)'
;MDRTPSPELLQMARWLAGDFSNQEQAWENPPFFAQIRVAYRPLPAHVLGGIGFYVEQAYSGHLEDPYRQAVVELTQASAGIVIRNYRPLEPQRWRGCARERADQLSQLQAADLAYLEGCDVHVKRQGSLFVGVTEPGCRCCVVRNGQATYLQTTLHLSESEFCSHDRGMDPITHRQVWGALAGAFRFQKVVDWQAELLL
;
A
#
# COMPACT_ATOMS: atom_id res chain seq x y z
N MET A 1 10.11 -22.96 -11.57
CA MET A 1 9.43 -22.35 -12.73
C MET A 1 9.76 -20.89 -12.70
N ASP A 2 10.66 -20.48 -13.58
CA ASP A 2 11.03 -19.09 -13.77
C ASP A 2 9.81 -18.37 -14.36
N ARG A 3 9.08 -17.62 -13.51
CA ARG A 3 7.85 -16.94 -13.94
C ARG A 3 8.24 -15.51 -14.30
N THR A 4 8.55 -15.29 -15.57
CA THR A 4 8.69 -13.94 -16.10
C THR A 4 7.43 -13.13 -15.74
N PRO A 5 7.57 -11.94 -15.12
CA PRO A 5 6.45 -11.06 -14.82
C PRO A 5 5.64 -10.70 -16.08
N SER A 6 4.31 -10.59 -15.95
CA SER A 6 3.47 -10.12 -17.06
C SER A 6 3.71 -8.62 -17.34
N PRO A 7 3.46 -8.15 -18.58
CA PRO A 7 3.51 -6.72 -18.88
C PRO A 7 2.64 -5.86 -17.95
N GLU A 8 1.47 -6.35 -17.57
CA GLU A 8 0.56 -5.67 -16.64
C GLU A 8 1.14 -5.57 -15.23
N LEU A 9 1.75 -6.65 -14.73
CA LEU A 9 2.41 -6.65 -13.42
C LEU A 9 3.58 -5.66 -13.40
N LEU A 10 4.40 -5.67 -14.45
CA LEU A 10 5.50 -4.72 -14.60
C LEU A 10 5.00 -3.28 -14.68
N GLN A 11 3.93 -3.02 -15.44
CA GLN A 11 3.36 -1.68 -15.55
C GLN A 11 2.82 -1.18 -14.22
N MET A 12 2.10 -2.02 -13.48
CA MET A 12 1.59 -1.68 -12.16
C MET A 12 2.73 -1.37 -11.18
N ALA A 13 3.79 -2.18 -11.19
CA ALA A 13 4.97 -1.96 -10.35
C ALA A 13 5.62 -0.60 -10.64
N ARG A 14 5.78 -0.24 -11.91
CA ARG A 14 6.33 1.07 -12.34
C ARG A 14 5.47 2.24 -11.89
N TRP A 15 4.15 2.12 -12.01
CA TRP A 15 3.24 3.15 -11.54
C TRP A 15 3.26 3.30 -10.03
N LEU A 16 3.34 2.22 -9.27
CA LEU A 16 3.44 2.26 -7.81
C LEU A 16 4.79 2.76 -7.29
N ALA A 17 5.90 2.55 -7.99
CA ALA A 17 7.22 2.95 -7.50
C ALA A 17 7.37 4.48 -7.38
N GLY A 18 7.13 5.00 -6.17
CA GLY A 18 7.21 6.44 -5.93
C GLY A 18 6.68 6.87 -4.57
N ASP A 19 6.78 8.18 -4.35
CA ASP A 19 6.19 8.88 -3.21
C ASP A 19 5.02 9.72 -3.72
N PHE A 20 3.90 9.66 -3.00
CA PHE A 20 2.63 10.23 -3.42
C PHE A 20 2.10 11.19 -2.37
N SER A 21 1.39 12.23 -2.81
CA SER A 21 0.83 13.29 -1.96
C SER A 21 -0.61 13.59 -2.35
N ASN A 22 -1.51 13.76 -1.37
CA ASN A 22 -2.87 14.23 -1.59
C ASN A 22 -3.02 15.75 -1.38
N GLN A 23 -1.92 16.51 -1.48
CA GLN A 23 -1.88 17.92 -1.14
C GLN A 23 -2.99 18.75 -1.79
N GLU A 24 -3.22 18.57 -3.09
CA GLU A 24 -4.29 19.27 -3.81
C GLU A 24 -5.67 18.97 -3.19
N GLN A 25 -6.00 17.69 -2.99
CA GLN A 25 -7.25 17.29 -2.34
C GLN A 25 -7.41 17.91 -0.94
N ALA A 26 -6.35 17.91 -0.12
CA ALA A 26 -6.39 18.45 1.23
C ALA A 26 -6.61 19.98 1.24
N TRP A 27 -5.99 20.71 0.31
CA TRP A 27 -6.13 22.17 0.19
C TRP A 27 -7.49 22.59 -0.35
N GLU A 28 -8.06 21.83 -1.27
CA GLU A 28 -9.37 22.13 -1.85
C GLU A 28 -10.53 21.83 -0.89
N ASN A 29 -10.33 20.91 0.07
CA ASN A 29 -11.43 20.36 0.89
C ASN A 29 -11.15 20.40 2.41
N PRO A 30 -10.72 21.53 3.00
CA PRO A 30 -10.48 21.60 4.45
C PRO A 30 -11.81 21.59 5.23
N PRO A 31 -11.88 20.93 6.40
CA PRO A 31 -10.84 20.13 7.06
C PRO A 31 -10.99 18.61 6.79
N PHE A 32 -11.64 18.20 5.70
CA PHE A 32 -12.08 16.82 5.50
C PHE A 32 -10.96 15.82 5.21
N PHE A 33 -9.86 16.29 4.61
CA PHE A 33 -8.70 15.46 4.29
C PHE A 33 -7.46 16.06 4.93
N ALA A 34 -6.80 15.27 5.78
CA ALA A 34 -5.45 15.59 6.21
C ALA A 34 -4.49 15.50 5.03
N GLN A 35 -3.41 16.29 5.06
CA GLN A 35 -2.34 16.18 4.09
C GLN A 35 -1.45 14.98 4.45
N ILE A 36 -1.40 13.99 3.57
CA ILE A 36 -0.80 12.68 3.77
C ILE A 36 0.18 12.42 2.62
N ARG A 37 1.28 11.75 2.98
CA ARG A 37 2.27 11.20 2.06
C ARG A 37 2.26 9.69 2.14
N VAL A 38 2.23 9.03 0.98
CA VAL A 38 2.29 7.57 0.86
C VAL A 38 3.48 7.23 -0.01
N ALA A 39 4.47 6.51 0.54
CA ALA A 39 5.63 6.06 -0.21
C ALA A 39 5.54 4.56 -0.47
N TYR A 40 5.79 4.15 -1.71
CA TYR A 40 6.00 2.77 -2.13
C TYR A 40 7.45 2.65 -2.64
N ARG A 41 8.36 2.38 -1.72
CA ARG A 41 9.80 2.29 -1.98
C ARG A 41 10.14 0.86 -2.47
N PRO A 42 10.69 0.68 -3.69
CA PRO A 42 11.09 -0.63 -4.16
C PRO A 42 12.01 -1.36 -3.17
N LEU A 43 11.80 -2.65 -2.99
CA LEU A 43 12.64 -3.51 -2.17
C LEU A 43 13.64 -4.30 -3.03
N PRO A 44 14.81 -4.65 -2.47
CA PRO A 44 15.69 -5.63 -3.08
C PRO A 44 14.95 -6.96 -3.32
N ALA A 45 15.22 -7.61 -4.46
CA ALA A 45 14.53 -8.85 -4.83
C ALA A 45 14.72 -9.99 -3.80
N HIS A 46 15.81 -9.99 -3.03
CA HIS A 46 16.09 -11.02 -2.03
C HIS A 46 15.10 -11.03 -0.86
N VAL A 47 14.39 -9.92 -0.60
CA VAL A 47 13.50 -9.81 0.57
C VAL A 47 12.28 -10.73 0.42
N LEU A 48 11.65 -10.76 -0.76
CA LEU A 48 10.42 -11.52 -1.01
C LEU A 48 10.54 -12.51 -2.18
N GLY A 49 11.65 -12.49 -2.92
CA GLY A 49 11.81 -13.31 -4.13
C GLY A 49 11.00 -12.81 -5.33
N GLY A 50 10.56 -11.55 -5.31
CA GLY A 50 9.70 -10.93 -6.33
C GLY A 50 9.64 -9.41 -6.21
N ILE A 51 8.65 -8.80 -6.87
CA ILE A 51 8.48 -7.34 -6.88
C ILE A 51 7.88 -6.91 -5.52
N GLY A 52 8.74 -6.41 -4.64
CA GLY A 52 8.37 -5.94 -3.30
C GLY A 52 8.45 -4.42 -3.15
N PHE A 53 7.65 -3.88 -2.24
CA PHE A 53 7.75 -2.49 -1.79
C PHE A 53 7.69 -2.41 -0.28
N TYR A 54 8.52 -1.55 0.29
CA TYR A 54 8.32 -1.05 1.64
C TYR A 54 7.44 0.20 1.58
N VAL A 55 6.41 0.23 2.41
CA VAL A 55 5.35 1.23 2.34
C VAL A 55 5.27 2.01 3.64
N GLU A 56 5.34 3.34 3.53
CA GLU A 56 5.10 4.24 4.65
C GLU A 56 3.99 5.23 4.33
N GLN A 57 3.06 5.38 5.26
CA GLN A 57 2.04 6.43 5.21
C GLN A 57 2.22 7.34 6.43
N ALA A 58 2.32 8.63 6.18
CA ALA A 58 2.61 9.63 7.20
C ALA A 58 1.85 10.93 6.90
N TYR A 59 1.62 11.75 7.92
CA TYR A 59 1.19 13.12 7.71
C TYR A 59 2.32 13.92 7.06
N SER A 60 2.02 14.82 6.12
CA SER A 60 3.05 15.55 5.37
C SER A 60 4.01 16.35 6.26
N GLY A 61 3.56 16.82 7.43
CA GLY A 61 4.38 17.55 8.40
C GLY A 61 5.17 16.68 9.38
N HIS A 62 5.01 15.35 9.35
CA HIS A 62 5.60 14.39 10.29
C HIS A 62 6.00 13.09 9.57
N LEU A 63 6.89 13.19 8.58
CA LEU A 63 7.32 12.03 7.77
C LEU A 63 8.17 11.03 8.55
N GLU A 64 8.81 11.49 9.62
CA GLU A 64 9.65 10.72 10.55
C GLU A 64 8.85 9.77 11.45
N ASP A 65 7.55 10.03 11.64
CA ASP A 65 6.64 9.22 12.47
C ASP A 65 5.45 8.70 11.64
N PRO A 66 5.68 7.74 10.73
CA PRO A 66 4.61 7.19 9.92
C PRO A 66 3.58 6.49 10.80
N TYR A 67 2.30 6.81 10.58
CA TYR A 67 1.20 6.17 11.30
C TYR A 67 0.93 4.75 10.78
N ARG A 68 1.42 4.41 9.57
CA ARG A 68 1.33 3.07 9.00
C ARG A 68 2.61 2.71 8.27
N GLN A 69 3.10 1.50 8.55
CA GLN A 69 4.21 0.85 7.85
C GLN A 69 3.71 -0.52 7.36
N ALA A 70 4.09 -0.91 6.15
CA ALA A 70 3.78 -2.21 5.57
C ALA A 70 4.88 -2.65 4.62
N VAL A 71 4.89 -3.94 4.29
CA VAL A 71 5.58 -4.46 3.12
C VAL A 71 4.54 -5.10 2.21
N VAL A 72 4.66 -4.87 0.91
CA VAL A 72 3.77 -5.48 -0.08
C VAL A 72 4.56 -6.20 -1.15
N GLU A 73 4.03 -7.32 -1.63
CA GLU A 73 4.55 -8.09 -2.76
C GLU A 73 3.52 -8.08 -3.89
N LEU A 74 3.93 -7.73 -5.11
CA LEU A 74 3.08 -7.86 -6.28
C LEU A 74 3.31 -9.21 -6.95
N THR A 75 2.26 -10.02 -7.04
CA THR A 75 2.34 -11.37 -7.60
C THR A 75 1.36 -11.55 -8.76
N GLN A 76 1.78 -12.31 -9.77
CA GLN A 76 0.91 -12.71 -10.87
C GLN A 76 -0.01 -13.85 -10.41
N ALA A 77 -1.32 -13.66 -10.57
CA ALA A 77 -2.34 -14.68 -10.39
C ALA A 77 -3.05 -14.99 -11.72
N SER A 78 -3.80 -16.10 -11.77
CA SER A 78 -4.57 -16.47 -12.98
C SER A 78 -5.65 -15.45 -13.36
N ALA A 79 -6.21 -14.75 -12.37
CA ALA A 79 -7.32 -13.81 -12.54
C ALA A 79 -6.92 -12.32 -12.46
N GLY A 80 -5.62 -12.02 -12.49
CA GLY A 80 -5.08 -10.66 -12.36
C GLY A 80 -3.79 -10.60 -11.55
N ILE A 81 -3.62 -9.52 -10.80
CA ILE A 81 -2.49 -9.30 -9.89
C ILE A 81 -2.99 -9.43 -8.46
N VAL A 82 -2.17 -9.96 -7.56
CA VAL A 82 -2.44 -9.95 -6.12
C VAL A 82 -1.35 -9.15 -5.42
N ILE A 83 -1.78 -8.18 -4.60
CA ILE A 83 -0.92 -7.49 -3.64
C ILE A 83 -0.97 -8.28 -2.34
N ARG A 84 0.11 -8.95 -1.99
CA ARG A 84 0.24 -9.65 -0.70
C ARG A 84 0.72 -8.67 0.35
N ASN A 85 0.06 -8.64 1.49
CA ASN A 85 0.37 -7.69 2.57
C ASN A 85 1.15 -8.36 3.71
N TYR A 86 2.19 -7.67 4.16
CA TYR A 86 3.02 -8.09 5.29
C TYR A 86 3.17 -6.92 6.26
N ARG A 87 3.30 -7.23 7.54
CA ARG A 87 3.71 -6.26 8.56
C ARG A 87 5.17 -6.47 8.95
N PRO A 88 5.97 -5.41 9.15
CA PRO A 88 7.23 -5.52 9.86
C PRO A 88 6.99 -5.99 11.30
N LEU A 89 7.80 -6.92 11.79
CA LEU A 89 7.74 -7.40 13.18
C LEU A 89 8.22 -6.32 14.17
N GLU A 90 9.24 -5.55 13.77
CA GLU A 90 9.80 -4.43 14.53
C GLU A 90 9.64 -3.11 13.76
N PRO A 91 8.42 -2.56 13.63
CA PRO A 91 8.17 -1.38 12.80
C PRO A 91 9.04 -0.17 13.18
N GLN A 92 9.39 -0.01 14.45
CA GLN A 92 10.25 1.09 14.93
C GLN A 92 11.64 1.12 14.25
N ARG A 93 12.24 -0.04 13.93
CA ARG A 93 13.54 -0.10 13.24
C ARG A 93 13.48 0.55 11.85
N TRP A 94 12.33 0.43 11.19
CA TRP A 94 12.17 0.73 9.76
C TRP A 94 11.59 2.12 9.48
N ARG A 95 11.30 2.93 10.50
CA ARG A 95 10.74 4.28 10.32
C ARG A 95 11.64 5.17 9.47
N GLY A 96 11.04 5.86 8.50
CA GLY A 96 11.73 6.74 7.55
C GLY A 96 12.50 5.98 6.46
N CYS A 97 12.48 4.64 6.46
CA CYS A 97 13.22 3.85 5.48
C CYS A 97 12.58 3.85 4.09
N ALA A 98 11.36 4.38 3.92
CA ALA A 98 10.84 4.60 2.58
C ALA A 98 11.45 5.86 1.92
N ARG A 99 12.16 6.70 2.70
CA ARG A 99 12.71 7.99 2.28
C ARG A 99 14.16 8.16 2.75
N GLU A 100 14.37 8.94 3.81
CA GLU A 100 15.69 9.41 4.28
C GLU A 100 16.64 8.29 4.70
N ARG A 101 16.09 7.13 5.09
CA ARG A 101 16.86 5.96 5.56
C ARG A 101 16.75 4.76 4.62
N ALA A 102 16.56 5.00 3.32
CA ALA A 102 16.30 3.93 2.34
C ALA A 102 17.42 2.91 2.20
N ASP A 103 18.67 3.29 2.48
CA ASP A 103 19.83 2.39 2.54
C ASP A 103 19.65 1.23 3.52
N GLN A 104 18.92 1.45 4.62
CA GLN A 104 18.65 0.45 5.64
C GLN A 104 17.78 -0.70 5.13
N LEU A 105 16.99 -0.49 4.06
CA LEU A 105 16.16 -1.55 3.47
C LEU A 105 16.99 -2.68 2.85
N SER A 106 18.29 -2.46 2.60
CA SER A 106 19.22 -3.53 2.19
C SER A 106 19.39 -4.64 3.23
N GLN A 107 19.09 -4.34 4.50
CA GLN A 107 19.20 -5.30 5.61
C GLN A 107 17.89 -6.03 5.90
N LEU A 108 16.76 -5.58 5.32
CA LEU A 108 15.45 -6.17 5.57
C LEU A 108 15.41 -7.60 5.01
N GLN A 109 15.00 -8.58 5.82
CA GLN A 109 14.86 -9.97 5.40
C GLN A 109 13.40 -10.42 5.49
N ALA A 110 13.06 -11.50 4.77
CA ALA A 110 11.75 -12.15 4.89
C ALA A 110 11.38 -12.49 6.35
N ALA A 111 12.38 -12.86 7.16
CA ALA A 111 12.20 -13.21 8.57
C ALA A 111 11.81 -12.03 9.46
N ASP A 112 12.01 -10.79 9.01
CA ASP A 112 11.58 -9.57 9.72
C ASP A 112 10.08 -9.25 9.47
N LEU A 113 9.40 -10.05 8.65
CA LEU A 113 8.06 -9.79 8.15
C LEU A 113 7.08 -10.90 8.57
N ALA A 114 5.86 -10.50 8.92
CA ALA A 114 4.74 -11.41 9.09
C ALA A 114 3.71 -11.18 7.98
N TYR A 115 3.39 -12.24 7.23
CA TYR A 115 2.30 -12.23 6.26
C TYR A 115 0.95 -12.01 6.96
N LEU A 116 0.09 -11.22 6.33
CA LEU A 116 -1.24 -10.87 6.82
C LEU A 116 -2.29 -11.66 6.03
N GLU A 117 -2.58 -12.87 6.49
CA GLU A 117 -3.64 -13.71 5.92
C GLU A 117 -4.99 -12.97 5.92
N GLY A 118 -5.72 -13.04 4.80
CA GLY A 118 -7.02 -12.39 4.69
C GLY A 118 -6.95 -10.91 4.29
N CYS A 119 -5.76 -10.34 4.17
CA CYS A 119 -5.53 -8.94 3.81
C CYS A 119 -5.01 -8.73 2.37
N ASP A 120 -5.00 -9.76 1.54
CA ASP A 120 -4.52 -9.60 0.16
C ASP A 120 -5.48 -8.71 -0.63
N VAL A 121 -4.93 -7.99 -1.61
CA VAL A 121 -5.72 -7.12 -2.49
C VAL A 121 -5.68 -7.68 -3.89
N HIS A 122 -6.84 -8.05 -4.43
CA HIS A 122 -6.98 -8.60 -5.77
C HIS A 122 -7.18 -7.46 -6.75
N VAL A 123 -6.32 -7.39 -7.75
CA VAL A 123 -6.22 -6.28 -8.69
C VAL A 123 -6.48 -6.75 -10.11
N LYS A 124 -7.36 -6.03 -10.81
CA LYS A 124 -7.68 -6.26 -12.22
C LYS A 124 -7.38 -5.02 -13.04
N ARG A 125 -6.90 -5.22 -14.25
CA ARG A 125 -6.83 -4.16 -15.25
C ARG A 125 -8.24 -3.89 -15.80
N GLN A 126 -8.65 -2.63 -15.81
CA GLN A 126 -9.91 -2.14 -16.39
C GLN A 126 -9.60 -0.93 -17.27
N GLY A 127 -9.42 -1.17 -18.57
CA GLY A 127 -8.97 -0.13 -19.50
C GLY A 127 -7.58 0.41 -19.13
N SER A 128 -7.48 1.71 -18.85
CA SER A 128 -6.24 2.37 -18.41
C SER A 128 -5.98 2.27 -16.90
N LEU A 129 -6.90 1.69 -16.12
CA LEU A 129 -6.81 1.66 -14.65
C LEU A 129 -6.48 0.26 -14.14
N PHE A 130 -5.74 0.19 -13.04
CA PHE A 130 -5.72 -0.97 -12.16
C PHE A 130 -6.72 -0.72 -11.03
N VAL A 131 -7.66 -1.65 -10.83
CA VAL A 131 -8.70 -1.59 -9.81
C VAL A 131 -8.50 -2.75 -8.86
N GLY A 132 -8.27 -2.43 -7.58
CA GLY A 132 -8.00 -3.40 -6.54
C GLY A 132 -9.04 -3.37 -5.44
N VAL A 133 -9.34 -4.55 -4.89
CA VAL A 133 -10.25 -4.73 -3.75
C VAL A 133 -9.67 -5.78 -2.80
N THR A 134 -9.79 -5.56 -1.48
CA THR A 134 -9.40 -6.59 -0.50
C THR A 134 -10.13 -7.90 -0.79
N GLU A 135 -9.43 -9.02 -0.59
CA GLU A 135 -9.94 -10.36 -0.81
C GLU A 135 -11.27 -10.60 -0.05
N PRO A 136 -12.18 -11.43 -0.60
CA PRO A 136 -13.48 -11.66 0.01
C PRO A 136 -13.35 -12.46 1.33
N GLY A 137 -14.32 -12.23 2.22
CA GLY A 137 -14.52 -13.03 3.44
C GLY A 137 -14.24 -12.32 4.76
N CYS A 138 -14.02 -11.00 4.74
CA CYS A 138 -13.93 -10.17 5.95
C CYS A 138 -12.82 -10.62 6.93
N ARG A 139 -11.71 -11.16 6.39
CA ARG A 139 -10.65 -11.80 7.19
C ARG A 139 -9.48 -10.87 7.54
N CYS A 140 -9.37 -9.70 6.92
CA CYS A 140 -8.32 -8.73 7.26
C CYS A 140 -8.64 -8.04 8.60
N CYS A 141 -8.45 -8.76 9.69
CA CYS A 141 -8.83 -8.32 11.03
C CYS A 141 -7.90 -7.23 11.56
N VAL A 142 -8.50 -6.12 11.99
CA VAL A 142 -7.81 -4.99 12.61
C VAL A 142 -8.50 -4.65 13.92
N VAL A 143 -7.75 -4.62 15.02
CA VAL A 143 -8.24 -4.13 16.30
C VAL A 143 -7.91 -2.65 16.42
N ARG A 144 -8.93 -1.81 16.59
CA ARG A 144 -8.76 -0.37 16.78
C ARG A 144 -9.60 0.10 17.96
N ASN A 145 -8.96 0.81 18.90
CA ASN A 145 -9.61 1.28 20.13
C ASN A 145 -10.34 0.15 20.91
N GLY A 146 -9.76 -1.05 20.93
CA GLY A 146 -10.35 -2.23 21.60
C GLY A 146 -11.49 -2.91 20.84
N GLN A 147 -11.93 -2.38 19.70
CA GLN A 147 -12.96 -3.00 18.86
C GLN A 147 -12.31 -3.78 17.71
N ALA A 148 -12.75 -5.04 17.53
CA ALA A 148 -12.40 -5.83 16.36
C ALA A 148 -13.18 -5.36 15.14
N THR A 149 -12.47 -5.14 14.03
CA THR A 149 -13.01 -4.73 12.74
C THR A 149 -12.35 -5.54 11.63
N TYR A 150 -12.91 -5.53 10.42
CA TYR A 150 -12.18 -5.99 9.23
C TYR A 150 -11.92 -4.81 8.29
N LEU A 151 -10.74 -4.79 7.67
CA LEU A 151 -10.37 -3.79 6.68
C LEU A 151 -11.00 -4.13 5.33
N GLN A 152 -11.63 -3.13 4.72
CA GLN A 152 -12.03 -3.12 3.33
C GLN A 152 -11.31 -1.98 2.64
N THR A 153 -10.46 -2.33 1.68
CA THR A 153 -9.70 -1.40 0.85
C THR A 153 -10.19 -1.48 -0.59
N THR A 154 -10.36 -0.33 -1.23
CA THR A 154 -10.40 -0.22 -2.69
C THR A 154 -9.27 0.67 -3.18
N LEU A 155 -8.59 0.26 -4.25
CA LEU A 155 -7.52 1.03 -4.87
C LEU A 155 -7.84 1.28 -6.34
N HIS A 156 -7.57 2.48 -6.83
CA HIS A 156 -7.47 2.75 -8.27
C HIS A 156 -6.10 3.32 -8.56
N LEU A 157 -5.43 2.80 -9.57
CA LEU A 157 -4.12 3.27 -9.98
C LEU A 157 -4.10 3.48 -11.49
N SER A 158 -3.72 4.69 -11.88
CA SER A 158 -3.42 5.07 -13.25
C SER A 158 -1.95 5.49 -13.36
N GLU A 159 -1.54 5.96 -14.52
CA GLU A 159 -0.23 6.57 -14.71
C GLU A 159 -0.04 7.85 -13.88
N SER A 160 -1.11 8.62 -13.66
CA SER A 160 -1.05 9.95 -13.07
C SER A 160 -1.64 10.05 -11.65
N GLU A 161 -2.47 9.08 -11.24
CA GLU A 161 -3.21 9.14 -9.99
C GLU A 161 -3.23 7.79 -9.26
N PHE A 162 -3.07 7.86 -7.95
CA PHE A 162 -3.30 6.76 -7.02
C PHE A 162 -4.44 7.14 -6.07
N CYS A 163 -5.54 6.40 -6.12
CA CYS A 163 -6.65 6.54 -5.18
C CYS A 163 -6.67 5.35 -4.23
N SER A 164 -6.88 5.63 -2.94
CA SER A 164 -7.09 4.61 -1.91
C SER A 164 -8.29 4.95 -1.03
N HIS A 165 -9.12 3.95 -0.76
CA HIS A 165 -10.22 4.07 0.20
C HIS A 165 -10.17 2.92 1.20
N ASP A 166 -9.66 3.22 2.39
CA ASP A 166 -9.57 2.29 3.50
C ASP A 166 -10.72 2.53 4.49
N ARG A 167 -11.46 1.45 4.78
CA ARG A 167 -12.58 1.45 5.72
C ARG A 167 -12.48 0.27 6.67
N GLY A 168 -12.59 0.54 7.95
CA GLY A 168 -12.77 -0.49 8.98
C GLY A 168 -14.24 -0.76 9.18
N MET A 169 -14.64 -2.01 9.00
CA MET A 169 -16.03 -2.43 9.03
C MET A 169 -16.27 -3.31 10.27
N ASP A 170 -17.43 -3.13 10.90
CA ASP A 170 -17.88 -3.98 11.99
C ASP A 170 -18.16 -5.40 11.45
N PRO A 171 -17.60 -6.46 12.05
CA PRO A 171 -17.71 -7.83 11.51
C PRO A 171 -19.11 -8.43 11.60
N ILE A 172 -20.01 -7.85 12.41
CA ILE A 172 -21.37 -8.35 12.61
C ILE A 172 -22.36 -7.57 11.74
N THR A 173 -22.28 -6.25 11.79
CA THR A 173 -23.26 -5.33 11.16
C THR A 173 -22.82 -4.84 9.79
N HIS A 174 -21.55 -5.05 9.41
CA HIS A 174 -20.94 -4.53 8.19
C HIS A 174 -21.06 -3.01 8.03
N ARG A 175 -21.24 -2.28 9.14
CA ARG A 175 -21.22 -0.81 9.16
C ARG A 175 -19.79 -0.32 9.29
N GLN A 176 -19.48 0.80 8.64
CA GLN A 176 -18.18 1.45 8.79
C GLN A 176 -18.01 1.97 10.21
N VAL A 177 -16.93 1.57 10.88
CA VAL A 177 -16.53 1.97 12.23
C VAL A 177 -15.46 3.06 12.17
N TRP A 178 -14.52 2.93 11.25
CA TRP A 178 -13.43 3.89 11.07
C TRP A 178 -12.97 3.94 9.61
N GLY A 179 -12.08 4.88 9.29
CA GLY A 179 -11.54 5.07 7.93
C GLY A 179 -12.03 6.37 7.32
N ALA A 180 -11.78 6.55 6.01
CA ALA A 180 -12.11 7.80 5.34
C ALA A 180 -13.64 7.94 5.18
N LEU A 181 -14.21 8.97 5.82
CA LEU A 181 -15.65 9.29 5.77
C LEU A 181 -16.00 10.20 4.60
N ALA A 182 -15.10 11.11 4.22
CA ALA A 182 -15.29 12.08 3.15
C ALA A 182 -15.06 11.52 1.73
N GLY A 183 -14.82 10.21 1.62
CA GLY A 183 -14.50 9.52 0.37
C GLY A 183 -13.04 9.08 0.29
N ALA A 184 -12.63 8.61 -0.90
CA ALA A 184 -11.29 8.12 -1.15
C ALA A 184 -10.24 9.24 -1.06
N PHE A 185 -9.04 8.90 -0.59
CA PHE A 185 -7.88 9.76 -0.76
C PHE A 185 -7.39 9.69 -2.20
N ARG A 186 -7.07 10.85 -2.79
CA ARG A 186 -6.53 10.98 -4.14
C ARG A 186 -5.12 11.51 -4.06
N PHE A 187 -4.16 10.72 -4.51
CA PHE A 187 -2.75 11.05 -4.45
C PHE A 187 -2.16 11.22 -5.84
N GLN A 188 -1.28 12.21 -5.99
CA GLN A 188 -0.41 12.39 -7.14
C GLN A 188 1.01 11.97 -6.80
N LYS A 189 1.71 11.38 -7.75
CA LYS A 189 3.12 11.02 -7.59
C LYS A 189 3.97 12.29 -7.59
N VAL A 190 4.73 12.51 -6.52
CA VAL A 190 5.62 13.66 -6.33
C VAL A 190 7.10 13.30 -6.44
N VAL A 191 7.44 12.02 -6.28
CA VAL A 191 8.77 11.47 -6.54
C VAL A 191 8.61 10.14 -7.26
N ASP A 192 9.39 9.92 -8.31
CA ASP A 192 9.40 8.68 -9.07
C ASP A 192 10.62 7.83 -8.70
N TRP A 193 10.38 6.55 -8.38
CA TRP A 193 11.41 5.57 -8.05
C TRP A 193 11.40 4.37 -8.99
N GLN A 194 10.83 4.53 -10.19
CA GLN A 194 10.74 3.45 -11.16
C GLN A 194 12.11 2.87 -11.52
N ALA A 195 13.15 3.72 -11.59
CA ALA A 195 14.52 3.30 -11.90
C ALA A 195 15.15 2.38 -10.83
N GLU A 196 14.56 2.31 -9.63
CA GLU A 196 15.03 1.44 -8.54
C GLU A 196 14.40 0.03 -8.61
N LEU A 197 13.42 -0.19 -9.48
CA LEU A 197 12.84 -1.51 -9.69
C LEU A 197 13.86 -2.43 -10.37
N LEU A 198 14.24 -3.49 -9.68
CA LEU A 198 15.02 -4.60 -10.23
C LEU A 198 14.04 -5.63 -10.80
N LEU A 199 13.65 -5.43 -12.06
CA LEU A 199 12.67 -6.25 -12.81
C LEU A 199 13.34 -7.39 -13.58
#